data_AF-A0A8S8XIZ1-F1
#
_entry.id   AF-A0A8S8XIZ1-F1
#
_cell.length_a   1.000
_cell.length_b   1.000
_cell.length_c   1.000
_cell.angle_alpha   90.00
_cell.angle_beta   90.00
_cell.angle_gamma   90.00
#
_symmetry.space_group_name_H-M   'P 1'
#
loop_
_entity.id
_entity.type
_entity.pdbx_description
1 polymer ?
#
loop_
_entity_poly.entity_id
_entity_poly.type
_entity_poly.pdbx_seq_one_letter_code
_entity_poly.pdbx_strand_id
1 'polypeptide(L)'
;MGARVRQGIFNSQRVGLGFFFSCLSLFSWLMVANNNFQVELGILSSFLAFAMIYRSLDFIFKDANLIYQVKWEAKSRLPTDSMVGWDIRSRRFAQNTMALKRFDKDSFAQIYGTRTKQGLALRLDVFGIPMNERFDFRKLGIDLAMFVSEDE
;
A
#
# COMPACT_ATOMS: atom_id res chain seq x y z
N MET A 1 8.37 -12.19 17.58
CA MET A 1 7.06 -11.50 17.73
C MET A 1 7.34 -10.02 17.97
N GLY A 2 6.84 -9.08 17.14
CA GLY A 2 6.93 -7.64 17.47
C GLY A 2 7.03 -6.60 16.34
N ALA A 3 7.26 -6.96 15.07
CA ALA A 3 7.51 -5.95 14.02
C ALA A 3 6.25 -5.46 13.27
N ARG A 4 5.07 -6.09 13.47
CA ARG A 4 3.83 -5.82 12.71
C ARG A 4 3.14 -4.49 13.12
N VAL A 5 3.39 -4.01 14.34
CA VAL A 5 2.69 -2.83 14.91
C VAL A 5 3.36 -1.50 14.52
N ARG A 6 4.70 -1.43 14.50
CA ARG A 6 5.41 -0.16 14.26
C ARG A 6 5.20 0.38 12.84
N GLN A 7 5.12 -0.47 11.84
CA GLN A 7 5.11 -0.03 10.44
C GLN A 7 3.74 0.43 9.93
N GLY A 8 2.66 -0.22 10.40
CA GLY A 8 1.30 0.30 10.20
C GLY A 8 1.10 1.67 10.87
N ILE A 9 1.75 1.89 12.03
CA ILE A 9 1.78 3.18 12.71
C ILE A 9 2.59 4.22 11.93
N PHE A 10 3.76 3.87 11.38
CA PHE A 10 4.55 4.81 10.57
C PHE A 10 3.87 5.21 9.25
N ASN A 11 3.16 4.28 8.60
CA ASN A 11 2.45 4.54 7.35
C ASN A 11 1.18 5.38 7.58
N SER A 12 0.43 5.11 8.66
CA SER A 12 -0.73 5.93 9.04
C SER A 12 -0.33 7.30 9.57
N GLN A 13 0.83 7.42 10.22
CA GLN A 13 1.38 8.70 10.69
C GLN A 13 1.64 9.67 9.54
N ARG A 14 2.16 9.21 8.39
CA ARG A 14 2.44 10.11 7.26
C ARG A 14 1.16 10.70 6.67
N VAL A 15 0.13 9.86 6.48
CA VAL A 15 -1.20 10.31 6.04
C VAL A 15 -1.86 11.22 7.09
N GLY A 16 -1.74 10.86 8.38
CA GLY A 16 -2.23 11.65 9.50
C GLY A 16 -1.57 13.03 9.60
N LEU A 17 -0.28 13.15 9.29
CA LEU A 17 0.42 14.43 9.20
C LEU A 17 -0.13 15.30 8.06
N GLY A 18 -0.39 14.72 6.88
CA GLY A 18 -1.02 15.44 5.78
C GLY A 18 -2.37 16.05 6.17
N PHE A 19 -3.22 15.27 6.82
CA PHE A 19 -4.50 15.74 7.36
C PHE A 19 -4.32 16.83 8.44
N PHE A 20 -3.40 16.62 9.39
CA PHE A 20 -3.10 17.57 10.46
C PHE A 20 -2.68 18.95 9.91
N PHE A 21 -1.74 19.00 8.97
CA PHE A 21 -1.30 20.26 8.37
C PHE A 21 -2.41 20.93 7.54
N SER A 22 -3.32 20.16 6.96
CA SER A 22 -4.50 20.70 6.27
C SER A 22 -5.46 21.39 7.24
N CYS A 23 -5.73 20.77 8.39
CA CYS A 23 -6.51 21.40 9.46
C CYS A 23 -5.81 22.65 10.00
N LEU A 24 -4.50 22.59 10.21
CA LEU A 24 -3.72 23.73 10.71
C LEU A 24 -3.76 24.91 9.73
N SER A 25 -3.68 24.66 8.42
CA SER A 25 -3.87 25.69 7.40
C SER A 25 -5.26 26.30 7.44
N LEU A 26 -6.32 25.50 7.61
CA LEU A 26 -7.69 26.02 7.75
C LEU A 26 -7.84 26.92 8.98
N PHE A 27 -7.31 26.48 10.12
CA PHE A 27 -7.31 27.28 11.36
C PHE A 27 -6.49 28.57 11.21
N SER A 28 -5.35 28.52 10.52
CA SER A 28 -4.53 29.70 10.25
C SER A 28 -5.32 30.75 9.47
N TRP A 29 -6.05 30.34 8.42
CA TRP A 29 -6.88 31.26 7.64
C TRP A 29 -8.08 31.81 8.42
N LEU A 30 -8.68 31.01 9.30
CA LEU A 30 -9.72 31.48 10.20
C LEU A 30 -9.21 32.57 11.16
N MET A 31 -7.97 32.43 11.64
CA MET A 31 -7.32 33.42 12.50
C MET A 31 -6.94 34.70 11.75
N VAL A 32 -6.50 34.58 10.48
CA VAL A 32 -6.28 35.73 9.59
C VAL A 32 -7.59 36.49 9.35
N ALA A 33 -8.69 35.77 9.06
CA ALA A 33 -10.00 36.39 8.83
C ALA A 33 -10.54 37.15 10.05
N ASN A 34 -10.15 36.72 11.26
CA ASN A 34 -10.49 37.38 12.52
C ASN A 34 -9.49 38.47 12.94
N ASN A 35 -8.56 38.88 12.06
CA ASN A 35 -7.49 39.85 12.34
C ASN A 35 -6.58 39.49 13.54
N ASN A 36 -6.53 38.21 13.91
CA ASN A 36 -5.71 37.70 15.01
C ASN A 36 -4.40 37.07 14.53
N PHE A 37 -4.11 37.14 13.24
CA PHE A 37 -2.95 36.47 12.63
C PHE A 37 -2.48 37.20 11.36
N GLN A 38 -1.19 37.10 11.08
CA GLN A 38 -0.57 37.70 9.90
C GLN A 38 -0.89 36.89 8.63
N VAL A 39 -1.16 37.59 7.53
CA VAL A 39 -1.50 36.98 6.23
C VAL A 39 -0.33 36.12 5.72
N GLU A 40 0.91 36.55 5.95
CA GLU A 40 2.12 35.85 5.58
C GLU A 40 2.20 34.45 6.21
N LEU A 41 1.77 34.32 7.47
CA LEU A 41 1.72 33.04 8.18
C LEU A 41 0.58 32.14 7.66
N GLY A 42 -0.54 32.73 7.24
CA GLY A 42 -1.61 32.04 6.51
C GLY A 42 -1.09 31.39 5.22
N ILE A 43 -0.38 32.16 4.40
CA ILE A 43 0.23 31.67 3.16
C ILE A 43 1.24 30.56 3.44
N LEU A 44 2.13 30.74 4.43
CA LEU A 44 3.11 29.74 4.83
C LEU A 44 2.45 28.43 5.26
N SER A 45 1.38 28.51 6.05
CA SER A 45 0.63 27.33 6.51
C SER A 45 0.00 26.54 5.35
N SER A 46 -0.50 27.24 4.31
CA SER A 46 -1.05 26.60 3.12
C SER A 46 0.02 25.93 2.27
N PHE A 47 1.20 26.54 2.16
CA PHE A 47 2.33 25.91 1.46
C PHE A 47 2.76 24.62 2.16
N LEU A 48 2.85 24.64 3.50
CA LEU A 48 3.13 23.46 4.32
C LEU A 48 2.06 22.38 4.16
N ALA A 49 0.78 22.74 4.19
CA ALA A 49 -0.32 21.81 3.96
C ALA A 49 -0.21 21.15 2.58
N PHE A 50 0.01 21.95 1.53
CA PHE A 50 0.16 21.44 0.18
C PHE A 50 1.35 20.47 0.05
N ALA A 51 2.51 20.83 0.60
CA ALA A 51 3.70 19.97 0.57
C ALA A 51 3.45 18.62 1.29
N MET A 52 2.71 18.63 2.40
CA MET A 52 2.40 17.44 3.18
C MET A 52 1.30 16.58 2.54
N ILE A 53 0.31 17.19 1.89
CA ILE A 53 -0.68 16.48 1.05
C ILE A 53 0.03 15.81 -0.12
N TYR A 54 0.91 16.54 -0.83
CA TYR A 54 1.67 15.98 -1.94
C TYR A 54 2.46 14.75 -1.51
N ARG A 55 3.20 14.83 -0.38
CA ARG A 55 3.91 13.68 0.18
C ARG A 55 3.00 12.52 0.58
N SER A 56 1.82 12.82 1.12
CA SER A 56 0.83 11.81 1.48
C SER A 56 0.26 11.11 0.26
N LEU A 57 -0.07 11.86 -0.80
CA LEU A 57 -0.57 11.32 -2.06
C LEU A 57 0.48 10.51 -2.79
N ASP A 58 1.71 11.03 -2.86
CA ASP A 58 2.85 10.34 -3.45
C ASP A 58 3.07 8.97 -2.78
N PHE A 59 2.95 8.90 -1.46
CA PHE A 59 2.95 7.62 -0.73
C PHE A 59 1.80 6.69 -1.14
N ILE A 60 0.54 7.19 -1.15
CA ILE A 60 -0.64 6.40 -1.51
C ILE A 60 -0.54 5.85 -2.94
N PHE A 61 -0.12 6.67 -3.89
CA PHE A 61 -0.01 6.26 -5.30
C PHE A 61 1.21 5.37 -5.55
N LYS A 62 2.32 5.56 -4.83
CA LYS A 62 3.50 4.67 -4.91
C LYS A 62 3.22 3.27 -4.37
N ASP A 63 2.36 3.14 -3.35
CA ASP A 63 1.90 1.86 -2.83
C ASP A 63 0.95 1.13 -3.80
N ALA A 64 0.34 1.82 -4.77
CA ALA A 64 -0.67 1.23 -5.67
C ALA A 64 -0.12 0.60 -6.97
N ASN A 65 1.19 0.66 -7.24
CA ASN A 65 1.66 0.64 -8.62
C ASN A 65 2.14 -0.71 -9.20
N LEU A 66 2.09 -1.80 -8.44
CA LEU A 66 2.41 -3.14 -8.95
C LEU A 66 1.36 -4.14 -8.48
N ILE A 67 0.20 -4.04 -9.12
CA ILE A 67 -0.94 -4.93 -8.93
C ILE A 67 -0.89 -5.96 -10.05
N TYR A 68 -0.49 -7.18 -9.73
CA TYR A 68 -0.60 -8.32 -10.64
C TYR A 68 -1.88 -9.09 -10.30
N GLN A 69 -2.69 -9.41 -11.31
CA GLN A 69 -3.99 -10.06 -11.11
C GLN A 69 -4.13 -11.27 -12.03
N VAL A 70 -4.53 -12.40 -11.46
CA VAL A 70 -4.77 -13.67 -12.18
C VAL A 70 -6.15 -14.19 -11.85
N LYS A 71 -6.85 -14.80 -12.81
CA LYS A 71 -8.12 -15.49 -12.58
C LYS A 71 -7.90 -16.65 -11.60
N TRP A 72 -8.82 -16.87 -10.67
CA TRP A 72 -8.64 -17.91 -9.65
C TRP A 72 -9.93 -18.66 -9.37
N GLU A 73 -9.82 -19.95 -9.08
CA GLU A 73 -10.96 -20.77 -8.69
C GLU A 73 -11.10 -20.85 -7.16
N ALA A 74 -12.32 -20.76 -6.63
CA ALA A 74 -12.53 -20.83 -5.18
C ALA A 74 -12.02 -22.14 -4.54
N LYS A 75 -11.96 -23.22 -5.33
CA LYS A 75 -11.55 -24.56 -4.89
C LYS A 75 -10.03 -24.77 -4.97
N SER A 76 -9.32 -23.98 -5.77
CA SER A 76 -7.87 -24.11 -5.89
C SER A 76 -7.15 -23.53 -4.67
N ARG A 77 -6.10 -24.23 -4.23
CA ARG A 77 -5.29 -23.84 -3.07
C ARG A 77 -4.03 -23.13 -3.55
N LEU A 78 -3.53 -22.19 -2.75
CA LEU A 78 -2.22 -21.58 -3.01
C LEU A 78 -1.13 -22.66 -3.08
N PRO A 79 -0.24 -22.62 -4.09
CA PRO A 79 0.87 -23.56 -4.24
C PRO A 79 1.95 -23.24 -3.20
N THR A 80 1.72 -23.66 -1.96
CA THR A 80 2.59 -23.29 -0.83
C THR A 80 4.02 -23.79 -0.96
N ASP A 81 4.22 -24.86 -1.74
CA ASP A 81 5.49 -25.54 -1.89
C ASP A 81 6.50 -24.71 -2.71
N SER A 82 6.00 -23.83 -3.58
CA SER A 82 6.83 -22.89 -4.35
C SER A 82 7.01 -21.53 -3.67
N MET A 83 6.35 -21.29 -2.52
CA MET A 83 6.34 -20.00 -1.84
C MET A 83 7.37 -19.91 -0.71
N VAL A 84 8.63 -20.21 -1.02
CA VAL A 84 9.72 -20.19 -0.02
C VAL A 84 9.95 -18.78 0.52
N GLY A 85 9.94 -18.63 1.85
CA GLY A 85 10.13 -17.35 2.54
C GLY A 85 8.88 -16.46 2.60
N TRP A 86 7.71 -16.97 2.20
CA TRP A 86 6.42 -16.29 2.41
C TRP A 86 5.80 -16.67 3.75
N ASP A 87 5.23 -15.69 4.45
CA ASP A 87 4.35 -15.87 5.60
C ASP A 87 2.94 -16.24 5.10
N ILE A 88 2.64 -17.53 5.04
CA ILE A 88 1.38 -18.08 4.51
C ILE A 88 0.35 -18.13 5.63
N ARG A 89 -0.69 -17.30 5.52
CA ARG A 89 -1.77 -17.18 6.51
C ARG A 89 -2.99 -18.03 6.16
N SER A 90 -3.31 -18.16 4.89
CA SER A 90 -4.40 -19.00 4.39
C SER A 90 -3.99 -19.64 3.09
N ARG A 91 -4.26 -20.93 2.94
CA ARG A 91 -4.11 -21.66 1.68
C ARG A 91 -5.37 -21.63 0.82
N ARG A 92 -6.51 -21.32 1.42
CA ARG A 92 -7.82 -21.20 0.75
C ARG A 92 -8.06 -19.76 0.36
N PHE A 93 -8.87 -19.58 -0.69
CA PHE A 93 -9.31 -18.25 -1.12
C PHE A 93 -9.87 -17.44 0.06
N ALA A 94 -9.30 -16.26 0.27
CA ALA A 94 -9.75 -15.31 1.26
C ALA A 94 -9.57 -13.89 0.71
N GLN A 95 -10.52 -13.01 1.02
CA GLN A 95 -10.41 -11.59 0.65
C GLN A 95 -9.44 -10.81 1.55
N ASN A 96 -8.99 -11.43 2.64
CA ASN A 96 -7.92 -10.92 3.50
C ASN A 96 -6.56 -11.44 3.02
N THR A 97 -5.46 -10.87 3.52
CA THR A 97 -4.10 -11.31 3.18
C THR A 97 -3.92 -12.83 3.36
N MET A 98 -3.68 -13.53 2.25
CA MET A 98 -3.46 -14.99 2.18
C MET A 98 -1.99 -15.35 2.36
N ALA A 99 -1.08 -14.57 1.76
CA ALA A 99 0.37 -14.72 1.96
C ALA A 99 1.06 -13.36 1.95
N LEU A 100 2.17 -13.24 2.68
CA LEU A 100 2.95 -12.00 2.74
C LEU A 100 4.45 -12.30 2.72
N LYS A 101 5.22 -11.60 1.88
CA LYS A 101 6.69 -11.69 1.86
C LYS A 101 7.31 -10.32 2.07
N ARG A 102 8.32 -10.27 2.92
CA ARG A 102 9.16 -9.07 3.12
C ARG A 102 10.49 -9.30 2.44
N PHE A 103 10.98 -8.29 1.75
CA PHE A 103 12.28 -8.35 1.07
C PHE A 103 13.19 -7.16 1.38
N ASP A 104 12.67 -6.14 2.06
CA ASP A 104 13.48 -5.09 2.69
C ASP A 104 12.75 -4.57 3.95
N LYS A 105 13.38 -3.64 4.68
CA LYS A 105 12.83 -3.00 5.87
C LYS A 105 11.45 -2.42 5.59
N ASP A 106 11.30 -1.68 4.49
CA ASP A 106 10.04 -0.98 4.12
C ASP A 106 9.31 -1.59 2.91
N SER A 107 9.84 -2.66 2.32
CA SER A 107 9.28 -3.24 1.09
C SER A 107 8.74 -4.65 1.31
N PHE A 108 7.50 -4.87 0.87
CA PHE A 108 6.80 -6.14 1.06
C PHE A 108 5.82 -6.41 -0.08
N ALA A 109 5.50 -7.69 -0.28
CA ALA A 109 4.49 -8.14 -1.19
C ALA A 109 3.39 -8.88 -0.43
N GLN A 110 2.15 -8.70 -0.85
CA GLN A 110 1.01 -9.42 -0.30
C GLN A 110 0.18 -10.06 -1.40
N ILE A 111 -0.41 -11.20 -1.07
CA ILE A 111 -1.27 -11.98 -1.95
C ILE A 111 -2.62 -12.11 -1.27
N TYR A 112 -3.70 -11.79 -1.99
CA TYR A 112 -5.08 -11.89 -1.50
C TYR A 112 -6.07 -12.14 -2.63
N GLY A 113 -7.23 -12.69 -2.27
CA GLY A 113 -8.33 -12.89 -3.20
C GLY A 113 -9.14 -11.61 -3.39
N THR A 114 -9.61 -11.37 -4.61
CA THR A 114 -10.56 -10.31 -4.93
C THR A 114 -11.68 -10.82 -5.81
N ARG A 115 -12.87 -10.21 -5.70
CA ARG A 115 -14.01 -10.51 -6.56
C ARG A 115 -14.12 -9.43 -7.61
N THR A 116 -14.02 -9.82 -8.87
CA THR A 116 -14.18 -8.93 -10.02
C THR A 116 -15.48 -9.20 -10.75
N LYS A 117 -15.85 -8.33 -11.71
CA LYS A 117 -17.02 -8.54 -12.57
C LYS A 117 -16.92 -9.83 -13.40
N GLN A 118 -15.71 -10.32 -13.64
CA GLN A 118 -15.42 -11.51 -14.45
C GLN A 118 -15.24 -12.79 -13.63
N GLY A 119 -15.35 -12.72 -12.29
CA GLY A 119 -15.17 -13.87 -11.40
C GLY A 119 -14.20 -13.60 -10.24
N LEU A 120 -13.76 -14.66 -9.59
CA LEU A 120 -12.75 -14.60 -8.53
C LEU A 120 -11.36 -14.45 -9.16
N ALA A 121 -10.53 -13.62 -8.54
CA ALA A 121 -9.17 -13.38 -8.97
C ALA A 121 -8.24 -13.36 -7.76
N LEU A 122 -6.99 -13.73 -7.98
CA LEU A 122 -5.92 -13.59 -7.03
C LEU A 122 -5.09 -12.37 -7.41
N ARG A 123 -4.83 -11.52 -6.42
CA ARG A 123 -4.11 -10.27 -6.58
C ARG A 123 -2.84 -10.29 -5.75
N LEU A 124 -1.74 -9.91 -6.39
CA LEU A 124 -0.44 -9.70 -5.81
C LEU A 124 -0.16 -8.20 -5.86
N ASP A 125 -0.04 -7.59 -4.68
CA ASP A 125 0.37 -6.19 -4.57
C ASP A 125 1.78 -6.15 -4.00
N VAL A 126 2.64 -5.33 -4.60
CA VAL A 126 4.00 -5.07 -4.13
C VAL A 126 4.15 -3.61 -3.70
N PHE A 127 4.64 -3.40 -2.49
CA PHE A 127 4.75 -2.12 -1.82
C PHE A 127 6.21 -1.75 -1.54
N GLY A 128 6.46 -0.44 -1.41
CA GLY A 128 7.75 0.10 -0.96
C GLY A 128 8.88 0.04 -2.00
N ILE A 129 8.57 0.22 -3.29
CA ILE A 129 9.57 0.22 -4.36
C ILE A 129 10.01 1.67 -4.69
N PRO A 130 11.33 1.95 -4.76
CA PRO A 130 11.84 3.28 -5.08
C PRO A 130 11.39 3.76 -6.47
N MET A 131 11.15 5.07 -6.61
CA MET A 131 10.74 5.69 -7.87
C MET A 131 11.83 5.51 -8.93
N ASN A 132 11.44 5.12 -10.16
CA ASN A 132 12.29 4.80 -11.32
C ASN A 132 13.03 3.45 -11.29
N GLU A 133 12.85 2.62 -10.26
CA GLU A 133 13.38 1.26 -10.27
C GLU A 133 12.36 0.27 -10.84
N ARG A 134 12.79 -0.54 -11.82
CA ARG A 134 12.01 -1.70 -12.25
C ARG A 134 12.07 -2.74 -11.13
N PHE A 135 10.91 -3.10 -10.59
CA PHE A 135 10.84 -4.17 -9.60
C PHE A 135 11.28 -5.49 -10.22
N ASP A 136 12.31 -6.09 -9.64
CA ASP A 136 12.74 -7.44 -10.01
C ASP A 136 11.84 -8.48 -9.32
N PHE A 137 10.91 -9.05 -10.09
CA PHE A 137 10.00 -10.10 -9.63
C PHE A 137 10.73 -11.35 -9.11
N ARG A 138 12.01 -11.57 -9.46
CA ARG A 138 12.81 -12.66 -8.90
C ARG A 138 12.97 -12.54 -7.38
N LYS A 139 12.90 -11.34 -6.82
CA LYS A 139 12.92 -11.11 -5.35
C LYS A 139 11.75 -11.79 -4.64
N LEU A 140 10.62 -11.95 -5.33
CA LEU A 140 9.46 -12.65 -4.79
C LEU A 140 9.69 -14.16 -4.64
N GLY A 141 10.64 -14.73 -5.39
CA GLY A 141 11.00 -16.15 -5.31
C GLY A 141 9.81 -17.08 -5.56
N ILE A 142 8.83 -16.60 -6.34
CA ILE A 142 7.66 -17.37 -6.78
C ILE A 142 7.65 -17.39 -8.29
N ASP A 143 7.23 -18.52 -8.84
CA ASP A 143 6.89 -18.61 -10.24
C ASP A 143 5.41 -18.28 -10.41
N LEU A 144 5.13 -17.14 -11.06
CA LEU A 144 3.76 -16.67 -11.32
C LEU A 144 3.01 -17.58 -12.29
N ALA A 145 3.71 -18.39 -13.10
CA ALA A 145 3.09 -19.38 -13.98
C ALA A 145 2.36 -20.47 -13.17
N MET A 146 2.84 -20.83 -11.98
CA MET A 146 2.17 -21.79 -11.10
C MET A 146 0.84 -21.28 -10.50
N PHE A 147 0.52 -20.01 -10.71
CA PHE A 147 -0.74 -19.41 -10.28
C PHE A 147 -1.76 -19.30 -11.41
N VAL A 148 -1.35 -19.60 -12.65
CA VAL A 148 -2.23 -19.66 -13.81
C VAL A 148 -2.73 -21.10 -13.90
N SER A 149 -4.03 -21.31 -13.68
CA SER A 149 -4.67 -22.53 -14.15
C SER A 149 -4.76 -22.42 -15.67
N GLU A 150 -3.91 -23.15 -16.40
CA GLU A 150 -4.20 -23.45 -17.80
C GLU A 150 -5.51 -24.23 -17.80
N ASP A 151 -6.55 -23.63 -18.39
CA ASP A 151 -7.77 -24.34 -18.72
C ASP A 151 -7.37 -25.41 -19.77
N GLU A 152 -7.25 -26.69 -19.35
CA GLU A 152 -7.39 -27.83 -20.26
C GLU A 152 -8.87 -28.01 -20.65
#